data_AF-A0A7W5YE45-F1
#
_entry.id   AF-A0A7W5YE45-F1
#
_cell.length_a   1.000
_cell.length_b   1.000
_cell.length_c   1.000
_cell.angle_alpha   90.00
_cell.angle_beta   90.00
_cell.angle_gamma   90.00
#
_symmetry.space_group_name_H-M   'P 1'
#
loop_
_entity.id
_entity.type
_entity.pdbx_description
1 polymer ?
#
loop_
_entity_poly.entity_id
_entity_poly.type
_entity_poly.pdbx_seq_one_letter_code
_entity_poly.pdbx_strand_id
1 'polypeptide(L)' 'MNAPLTAIADESAYTEAVQLALDAAAAYYADGTSTLDDNAYDRLVRGIAAYEDAHPDQVLPTTRRSQHQHDRTWR' A
#
# COMPACT_ATOMS: atom_id res chain seq x y z
N MET A 1 17.78 -8.98 -10.76
CA MET A 1 18.05 -8.34 -9.46
C MET A 1 16.98 -7.28 -9.27
N ASN A 2 15.84 -7.61 -8.65
CA ASN A 2 14.85 -6.59 -8.27
C ASN A 2 15.26 -6.09 -6.88
N ALA A 3 15.53 -4.78 -6.77
CA ALA A 3 15.83 -4.15 -5.49
C ALA A 3 14.66 -4.41 -4.53
N PRO A 4 14.92 -4.84 -3.29
CA PRO A 4 13.85 -5.05 -2.35
C PRO A 4 13.38 -3.66 -1.92
N LEU A 5 12.16 -3.27 -2.31
CA LEU A 5 11.43 -2.06 -1.89
C LEU A 5 11.12 -2.09 -0.38
N THR A 6 12.14 -2.34 0.44
CA THR A 6 12.02 -2.48 1.90
C THR A 6 12.11 -1.12 2.59
N ALA A 7 12.61 -0.10 1.90
CA ALA A 7 12.70 1.26 2.39
C ALA A 7 12.15 2.21 1.33
N ILE A 8 10.95 2.73 1.58
CA ILE A 8 10.37 3.81 0.80
C ILE A 8 11.03 5.10 1.30
N ALA A 9 11.87 5.72 0.46
CA ALA A 9 12.74 6.82 0.88
C ALA A 9 12.05 8.19 0.84
N ASP A 10 11.05 8.34 -0.03
CA ASP A 10 10.39 9.60 -0.32
C ASP A 10 8.97 9.39 -0.88
N GLU A 11 8.25 10.49 -1.10
CA GLU A 11 6.86 10.52 -1.56
C GLU A 11 6.69 9.94 -2.97
N SER A 12 7.70 10.07 -3.85
CA SER A 12 7.68 9.49 -5.19
C SER A 12 7.74 7.98 -5.10
N ALA A 13 8.69 7.45 -4.33
CA ALA A 13 8.82 6.02 -4.06
C ALA A 13 7.57 5.46 -3.38
N TYR A 14 6.92 6.24 -2.51
CA TYR A 14 5.65 5.86 -1.88
C TYR A 14 4.54 5.73 -2.91
N THR A 15 4.38 6.72 -3.79
CA THR A 15 3.35 6.72 -4.82
C THR A 15 3.52 5.55 -5.78
N GLU A 16 4.76 5.27 -6.21
CA GLU A 16 5.09 4.12 -7.06
C GLU A 16 4.80 2.78 -6.36
N ALA A 17 5.16 2.66 -5.08
CA ALA A 17 4.88 1.47 -4.28
C ALA A 17 3.36 1.21 -4.16
N VAL A 18 2.57 2.27 -3.93
CA VAL A 18 1.10 2.17 -3.86
C VAL A 18 0.51 1.73 -5.19
N GLN A 19 0.95 2.32 -6.32
CA GLN A 19 0.47 1.91 -7.64
C GLN A 19 0.80 0.45 -7.94
N LEU A 20 2.03 0.02 -7.67
CA LEU A 20 2.41 -1.39 -7.85
C LEU A 20 1.55 -2.35 -7.02
N ALA A 21 1.22 -1.98 -5.77
CA ALA A 21 0.36 -2.79 -4.92
C ALA A 21 -1.09 -2.86 -5.45
N LEU A 22 -1.59 -1.76 -6.04
CA LEU A 22 -2.93 -1.72 -6.65
C LEU A 22 -2.98 -2.57 -7.93
N ASP A 23 -1.98 -2.46 -8.80
CA ASP A 23 -1.89 -3.23 -10.03
C ASP A 23 -1.76 -4.73 -9.75
N ALA A 24 -0.91 -5.10 -8.78
CA ALA A 24 -0.74 -6.48 -8.34
C ALA A 24 -2.04 -7.08 -7.77
N ALA A 25 -2.79 -6.29 -6.99
CA ALA A 25 -4.09 -6.70 -6.46
C ALA A 25 -5.14 -6.82 -7.56
N ALA A 26 -5.20 -5.86 -8.48
CA ALA A 26 -6.13 -5.88 -9.61
C ALA A 26 -5.90 -7.13 -10.48
N ALA A 27 -4.65 -7.47 -10.78
CA ALA A 27 -4.30 -8.66 -11.54
C ALA A 27 -4.67 -9.95 -10.79
N TYR A 28 -4.33 -10.03 -9.50
CA TYR A 28 -4.72 -11.16 -8.64
C TYR A 28 -6.23 -11.40 -8.63
N TYR A 29 -7.05 -10.35 -8.50
CA TYR A 29 -8.51 -10.49 -8.48
C TYR A 29 -9.15 -10.63 -9.87
N ALA A 30 -8.44 -10.29 -10.96
CA ALA A 30 -8.95 -10.41 -12.32
C ALA A 30 -8.76 -11.83 -12.88
N ASP A 31 -7.51 -12.30 -12.94
CA ASP A 31 -7.16 -13.56 -13.59
C ASP A 31 -6.35 -14.52 -12.70
N GLY A 32 -6.07 -14.12 -11.46
CA GLY A 32 -5.28 -14.92 -10.51
C GLY A 32 -3.77 -14.83 -10.72
N THR A 33 -3.31 -14.00 -11.65
CA THR A 33 -1.90 -13.86 -12.02
C THR A 33 -1.40 -12.52 -11.50
N SER A 34 -0.66 -12.52 -10.40
CA SER A 34 0.05 -11.32 -9.95
C SER A 34 1.49 -11.33 -10.47
N THR A 35 2.01 -10.16 -10.83
CA THR A 35 3.44 -9.98 -11.15
C THR A 35 4.33 -10.08 -9.91
N LEU A 36 3.73 -9.99 -8.72
CA LEU A 36 4.40 -10.18 -7.43
C LEU A 36 4.00 -11.52 -6.83
N ASP A 37 4.98 -12.28 -6.33
CA ASP A 37 4.67 -13.36 -5.39
C ASP A 37 4.21 -12.81 -4.04
N ASP A 38 3.51 -13.64 -3.26
CA ASP A 38 2.93 -13.26 -1.97
C ASP A 38 3.94 -12.64 -1.01
N ASN A 39 5.19 -13.14 -0.97
CA ASN A 39 6.22 -12.60 -0.08
C ASN A 39 6.68 -11.20 -0.53
N ALA A 40 6.77 -10.97 -1.84
CA ALA A 40 7.09 -9.66 -2.40
C ALA A 40 5.96 -8.66 -2.13
N TYR A 41 4.71 -9.08 -2.31
CA TYR A 41 3.53 -8.28 -2.00
C TYR A 41 3.48 -7.90 -0.51
N ASP A 42 3.67 -8.86 0.38
CA ASP A 42 3.69 -8.65 1.82
C ASP A 42 4.78 -7.67 2.28
N ARG A 43 5.97 -7.74 1.68
CA ARG A 43 7.05 -6.79 1.96
C ARG A 43 6.71 -5.38 1.48
N LEU A 44 6.11 -5.27 0.29
CA LEU A 44 5.67 -4.01 -0.27
C LEU A 44 4.63 -3.34 0.62
N VAL A 45 3.60 -4.07 1.04
CA VAL A 45 2.55 -3.56 1.93
C VAL A 45 3.12 -3.14 3.30
N ARG A 46 4.07 -3.89 3.86
CA ARG A 46 4.76 -3.48 5.11
C ARG A 46 5.57 -2.20 4.94
N GLY A 47 6.24 -2.02 3.80
CA GLY A 47 6.98 -0.79 3.50
C GLY A 47 6.06 0.44 3.38
N ILE A 48 4.94 0.28 2.68
CA ILE A 48 3.88 1.31 2.56
C ILE A 48 3.36 1.71 3.94
N ALA A 49 2.98 0.72 4.77
CA ALA A 49 2.45 1.00 6.11
C ALA A 49 3.47 1.74 7.00
N ALA A 50 4.75 1.36 6.95
CA ALA A 50 5.81 2.04 7.70
C ALA A 50 6.03 3.49 7.24
N TYR A 51 5.91 3.75 5.92
CA TYR A 51 5.98 5.10 5.39
C TYR A 51 4.80 5.96 5.85
N GLU A 52 3.58 5.42 5.80
CA GLU A 52 2.36 6.11 6.22
C GLU A 52 2.36 6.46 7.72
N ASP A 53 2.88 5.58 8.57
CA ASP A 53 3.01 5.81 10.01
C ASP A 53 3.99 6.96 10.32
N ALA A 54 5.03 7.11 9.50
CA ALA A 54 6.01 8.19 9.60
C ALA A 54 5.54 9.51 8.94
N HIS A 55 4.62 9.44 7.96
CA HIS A 55 4.15 10.57 7.15
C HIS A 55 2.61 10.63 7.08
N PRO A 56 1.93 10.90 8.20
CA PRO A 56 0.46 10.85 8.27
C PRO A 56 -0.25 11.89 7.38
N ASP A 57 0.45 12.95 6.99
CA ASP A 57 0.00 14.02 6.09
C ASP A 57 0.08 13.62 4.61
N GLN A 58 0.84 12.58 4.26
CA GLN A 58 1.08 12.15 2.88
C GLN A 58 0.29 10.89 2.49
N VAL A 59 -0.49 10.33 3.41
CA VAL A 59 -1.27 9.11 3.17
C VAL A 59 -2.29 9.31 2.06
N LEU A 60 -2.19 8.50 0.99
CA LEU A 60 -3.10 8.57 -0.14
C LEU A 60 -4.52 8.13 0.25
N PRO A 61 -5.57 8.78 -0.27
CA PRO A 61 -6.96 8.40 0.02
C PRO A 61 -7.29 6.94 -0.29
N THR A 62 -6.66 6.37 -1.31
CA THR A 62 -6.87 4.99 -1.77
C THR A 62 -6.32 3.95 -0.78
N THR A 63 -5.22 4.25 -0.09
CA THR A 63 -4.64 3.36 0.92
C THR A 63 -5.28 3.55 2.30
N ARG A 64 -5.87 4.72 2.55
CA ARG A 64 -6.58 5.11 3.79
C ARG A 64 -7.91 4.36 4.00
N ARG A 65 -8.00 3.08 3.62
CA ARG A 65 -9.20 2.25 3.65
C ARG A 65 -9.86 2.36 5.05
N SER A 66 -10.98 3.10 5.11
CA SER A 66 -11.95 3.06 6.21
C SER A 66 -11.47 3.50 7.62
N GLN A 67 -10.74 4.62 7.77
CA GLN A 67 -10.60 5.24 9.12
C GLN A 67 -11.80 6.11 9.54
N HIS A 68 -12.88 6.16 8.75
CA HIS A 68 -14.12 6.88 9.07
C HIS A 68 -15.30 5.91 9.30
N GLN A 69 -15.22 5.09 10.34
CA GLN A 69 -16.38 4.30 10.81
C GLN A 69 -16.75 4.56 12.27
N HIS A 70 -15.96 5.35 13.04
CA HIS A 70 -16.16 5.47 14.50
C HIS A 70 -16.61 6.83 15.02
N ASP A 71 -16.99 7.77 14.15
CA ASP A 71 -17.66 9.03 14.58
C ASP A 71 -19.20 8.96 14.51
N ARG A 72 -19.78 7.75 14.48
CA ARG A 72 -21.18 7.56 14.85
C ARG A 72 -21.30 7.55 16.36
N THR A 73 -21.31 8.75 16.92
CA THR A 73 -21.89 9.04 18.23
C THR A 73 -23.34 8.53 18.25
N TRP A 74 -23.55 7.40 18.93
CA TRP A 74 -24.88 7.00 19.35
C TRP A 74 -25.31 7.95 20.47
N ARG A 75 -26.20 8.88 20.14
CA ARG A 75 -27.09 9.54 21.12
C ARG A 75 -28.26 8.63 21.43
#